data_AF-A0A2H0S5U6-F1
#
_entry.id   AF-A0A2H0S5U6-F1
#
_cell.length_a   1.000
_cell.length_b   1.000
_cell.length_c   1.000
_cell.angle_alpha   90.00
_cell.angle_beta   90.00
_cell.angle_gamma   90.00
#
_symmetry.space_group_name_H-M   'P 1'
#
loop_
_entity.id
_entity.type
_entity.pdbx_description
1 polymer ?
#
loop_
_entity_poly.entity_id
_entity_poly.type
_entity_poly.pdbx_seq_one_letter_code
_entity_poly.pdbx_strand_id
1 'polypeptide(L)'
;MSDINESTDLPGYSFLEYVLEALVDDKDQLKIDQTEDDLGVLLTVSVSEPDMGKLIGKGGQTIKALRTLLRIIGGNANKRVNLKVIEPNS
;
A
#
# COMPACT_ATOMS: atom_id res chain seq x y z
N MET A 1 5.70 27.18 1.30
CA MET A 1 6.32 25.91 0.92
C MET A 1 5.92 24.93 2.01
N SER A 2 4.79 24.26 1.82
CA SER A 2 4.12 23.45 2.84
C SER A 2 4.59 22.01 2.76
N ASP A 3 5.29 21.58 3.80
CA ASP A 3 5.38 20.24 4.38
C ASP A 3 4.87 19.08 3.51
N ILE A 4 5.79 18.39 2.83
CA ILE A 4 5.48 17.21 1.99
C ILE A 4 5.88 15.87 2.65
N ASN A 5 6.31 15.87 3.92
CA ASN A 5 6.93 14.69 4.55
C ASN A 5 6.39 14.31 5.95
N GLU A 6 5.18 14.74 6.33
CA GLU A 6 4.58 14.36 7.62
C GLU A 6 3.56 13.21 7.52
N SER A 7 3.25 12.74 6.31
CA SER A 7 2.18 11.77 6.04
C SER A 7 2.63 10.31 5.86
N THR A 8 3.86 9.95 6.25
CA THR A 8 4.42 8.58 6.10
C THR A 8 4.54 7.79 7.41
N ASP A 9 4.00 8.30 8.52
CA ASP A 9 4.34 7.83 9.87
C ASP A 9 3.53 6.59 10.35
N LEU A 10 2.66 6.02 9.50
CA LEU A 10 1.89 4.84 9.88
C LEU A 10 2.63 3.54 9.53
N PRO A 11 2.58 2.51 10.41
CA PRO A 11 3.28 1.25 10.18
C PRO A 11 2.96 0.62 8.83
N GLY A 12 4.01 0.34 8.06
CA GLY A 12 3.93 -0.34 6.77
C GLY A 12 3.84 0.58 5.56
N TYR A 13 3.61 1.89 5.72
CA TYR A 13 3.57 2.84 4.59
C TYR A 13 4.89 2.81 3.79
N SER A 14 6.03 3.12 4.43
CA SER A 14 7.31 3.21 3.72
C SER A 14 7.75 1.89 3.09
N PHE A 15 7.39 0.76 3.72
CA PHE A 15 7.64 -0.56 3.13
C PHE A 15 6.80 -0.78 1.87
N LEU A 16 5.51 -0.46 1.93
CA LEU A 16 4.60 -0.61 0.79
C LEU A 16 5.02 0.31 -0.36
N GLU A 17 5.30 1.58 -0.08
CA GLU A 17 5.79 2.56 -1.04
C GLU A 17 7.05 2.05 -1.75
N TYR A 18 8.08 1.67 -0.97
CA TYR A 18 9.32 1.13 -1.52
C TYR A 18 9.09 -0.07 -2.47
N VAL A 19 8.22 -1.01 -2.09
CA VAL A 19 7.96 -2.19 -2.93
C VAL A 19 7.17 -1.81 -4.18
N LEU A 20 6.18 -0.93 -4.06
CA LEU A 20 5.33 -0.55 -5.19
C LEU A 20 6.09 0.31 -6.20
N GLU A 21 6.91 1.26 -5.76
CA GLU A 21 7.78 2.05 -6.63
C GLU A 21 8.74 1.19 -7.45
N ALA A 22 9.13 0.02 -6.94
CA ALA A 22 9.96 -0.95 -7.64
C ALA A 22 9.17 -1.91 -8.55
N LEU A 23 7.86 -2.04 -8.34
CA LEU A 23 7.00 -2.99 -9.05
C LEU A 23 6.27 -2.36 -10.25
N VAL A 24 5.89 -1.08 -10.14
CA VAL A 24 5.10 -0.36 -11.16
C VAL A 24 6.01 0.25 -12.22
N ASP A 25 5.51 0.33 -13.46
CA ASP A 25 6.20 1.08 -14.53
C ASP A 25 5.80 2.56 -14.48
N ASP A 26 4.53 2.86 -14.19
CA ASP A 26 4.01 4.23 -14.11
C ASP A 26 3.94 4.71 -12.66
N LYS A 27 5.01 5.40 -12.24
CA LYS A 27 5.12 5.98 -10.90
C LYS A 27 4.19 7.17 -10.69
N ASP A 28 3.80 7.88 -11.75
CA ASP A 28 2.94 9.07 -11.65
C ASP A 28 1.50 8.68 -11.29
N GLN A 29 1.10 7.45 -11.61
CA GLN A 29 -0.19 6.88 -11.24
C GLN A 29 -0.18 6.05 -9.95
N LEU A 30 0.98 5.88 -9.30
CA LEU A 30 1.05 5.25 -7.98
C LEU A 30 0.56 6.23 -6.92
N LYS A 31 -0.56 5.90 -6.29
CA LYS A 31 -1.11 6.64 -5.15
C LYS A 31 -1.30 5.72 -3.96
N ILE A 32 -0.80 6.14 -2.82
CA ILE A 32 -0.92 5.42 -1.56
C ILE A 32 -1.53 6.37 -0.54
N ASP A 33 -2.74 6.07 -0.11
CA ASP A 33 -3.41 6.76 0.98
C ASP A 33 -3.34 5.91 2.25
N GLN A 34 -3.29 6.58 3.39
CA GLN A 34 -3.28 5.94 4.70
C GLN A 34 -4.33 6.56 5.62
N THR A 35 -5.06 5.71 6.34
CA THR A 35 -6.00 6.14 7.38
C THR A 35 -5.80 5.26 8.61
N GLU A 36 -5.87 5.86 9.80
CA GLU A 36 -5.88 5.14 11.07
C GLU A 36 -7.21 5.36 11.79
N ASP A 37 -7.80 4.27 12.26
CA ASP A 37 -8.99 4.26 13.12
C ASP A 37 -8.82 3.26 14.28
N ASP A 38 -9.89 3.03 15.05
CA ASP A 38 -9.90 2.09 16.18
C ASP A 38 -9.59 0.63 15.78
N LEU A 39 -9.75 0.28 14.49
CA LEU A 39 -9.47 -1.06 13.94
C LEU A 39 -8.03 -1.19 13.40
N GLY A 40 -7.28 -0.08 13.35
CA GLY A 40 -5.88 -0.01 12.97
C GLY A 40 -5.65 0.85 11.73
N VAL A 41 -4.60 0.51 10.98
CA VAL A 41 -4.18 1.22 9.77
C VAL A 41 -4.76 0.55 8.54
N LEU A 42 -5.37 1.36 7.66
CA LEU A 42 -5.76 0.97 6.32
C LEU A 42 -4.85 1.70 5.32
N LEU A 43 -4.04 0.91 4.61
CA LEU A 43 -3.30 1.38 3.44
C LEU A 43 -4.14 1.12 2.20
N THR A 44 -4.35 2.17 1.41
CA THR A 44 -5.15 2.14 0.19
C THR A 44 -4.26 2.48 -0.99
N VAL A 45 -4.24 1.61 -1.99
CA VAL A 45 -3.37 1.75 -3.16
C VAL A 45 -4.21 1.87 -4.43
N SER A 46 -3.85 2.83 -5.26
CA SER A 46 -4.30 2.94 -6.65
C SER A 46 -3.07 3.01 -7.56
N VAL A 47 -3.16 2.35 -8.71
CA VAL A 47 -2.11 2.28 -9.73
C VAL A 47 -2.74 2.33 -11.12
N SER A 48 -1.92 2.47 -12.15
CA SER A 48 -2.35 2.34 -13.54
C SER A 48 -2.98 0.95 -13.81
N GLU A 49 -3.86 0.87 -14.81
CA GLU A 49 -4.49 -0.40 -15.21
C GLU A 49 -3.45 -1.49 -15.60
N PRO A 50 -2.38 -1.19 -16.35
CA PRO A 50 -1.32 -2.17 -16.62
C PRO A 50 -0.59 -2.65 -15.35
N ASP A 51 -0.32 -1.76 -14.40
CA ASP A 51 0.40 -2.09 -13.18
C ASP A 51 -0.47 -2.85 -12.17
N MET A 52 -1.80 -2.71 -12.27
CA MET A 52 -2.75 -3.51 -11.49
C MET A 52 -2.50 -5.02 -11.67
N GLY A 53 -2.24 -5.45 -12.91
CA GLY A 53 -1.94 -6.86 -13.20
C GLY A 53 -0.71 -7.37 -12.45
N LYS A 54 0.33 -6.54 -12.32
CA LYS A 54 1.56 -6.87 -11.57
C LYS A 54 1.32 -6.89 -10.06
N LEU A 55 0.59 -5.89 -9.56
CA LEU A 55 0.26 -5.75 -8.14
C LEU A 55 -0.59 -6.91 -7.63
N ILE A 56 -1.63 -7.28 -8.37
CA ILE A 56 -2.45 -8.44 -8.03
C ILE A 56 -1.60 -9.71 -8.17
N GLY A 57 -0.89 -9.84 -9.30
CA GLY A 57 -0.10 -11.01 -9.62
C GLY A 57 -0.96 -12.24 -9.93
N LYS A 58 -0.34 -13.29 -10.48
CA LYS A 58 -1.03 -14.52 -10.86
C LYS A 58 -1.77 -15.14 -9.67
N GLY A 59 -3.09 -15.33 -9.78
CA GLY A 59 -3.93 -15.87 -8.69
C GLY A 59 -3.94 -15.03 -7.41
N GLY A 60 -3.58 -13.74 -7.50
CA GLY A 60 -3.48 -12.84 -6.36
C GLY A 60 -2.23 -13.07 -5.49
N GLN A 61 -1.22 -13.79 -5.97
CA GLN A 61 -0.07 -14.18 -5.15
C GLN A 61 0.73 -12.98 -4.60
N THR A 62 0.92 -11.94 -5.42
CA THR A 62 1.71 -10.76 -5.07
C THR A 62 1.00 -9.97 -3.97
N ILE A 63 -0.28 -9.66 -4.17
CA ILE A 63 -1.07 -8.92 -3.18
C ILE A 63 -1.25 -9.69 -1.87
N LYS A 64 -1.34 -11.03 -1.91
CA LYS A 64 -1.39 -11.87 -0.70
C LYS A 64 -0.06 -11.82 0.08
N ALA A 65 1.07 -11.85 -0.62
CA ALA A 65 2.39 -11.72 0.01
C ALA A 65 2.55 -10.36 0.70
N LEU A 66 2.21 -9.26 0.00
CA LEU A 66 2.22 -7.91 0.56
C LEU A 66 1.36 -7.80 1.82
N ARG A 67 0.12 -8.30 1.78
CA ARG A 67 -0.77 -8.33 2.95
C ARG A 67 -0.18 -9.09 4.14
N THR A 68 0.53 -10.19 3.87
CA THR A 68 1.17 -10.99 4.91
C THR A 68 2.31 -10.22 5.57
N LEU A 69 3.16 -9.57 4.77
CA LEU A 69 4.28 -8.76 5.28
C LEU A 69 3.78 -7.55 6.06
N LEU A 70 2.77 -6.84 5.55
CA LEU A 70 2.16 -5.71 6.26
C LEU A 70 1.54 -6.13 7.59
N ARG A 71 0.91 -7.30 7.66
CA ARG A 71 0.38 -7.84 8.92
C ARG A 71 1.48 -8.09 9.96
N ILE A 72 2.65 -8.57 9.54
CA ILE A 72 3.80 -8.78 10.43
C ILE A 72 4.36 -7.43 10.90
N ILE A 73 4.53 -6.48 9.99
CA ILE A 73 5.01 -5.12 10.29
C ILE A 73 4.08 -4.44 11.30
N GLY A 74 2.77 -4.48 11.05
CA GLY A 74 1.76 -3.96 11.97
C GLY A 74 1.80 -4.65 13.33
N GLY A 75 1.90 -5.98 13.34
CA GLY A 75 2.00 -6.76 14.58
C GLY A 75 3.17 -6.31 15.47
N ASN A 76 4.33 -6.02 14.88
CA ASN A 76 5.49 -5.50 15.63
C ASN A 76 5.25 -4.09 16.20
N ALA A 77 4.37 -3.31 15.59
CA ALA A 77 3.96 -1.98 16.04
C ALA A 77 2.71 -1.99 16.94
N ASN A 78 2.20 -3.17 17.33
CA ASN A 78 0.90 -3.35 18.02
C ASN A 78 -0.29 -2.68 17.29
N LYS A 79 -0.21 -2.52 15.96
CA LYS A 79 -1.28 -1.97 15.13
C LYS A 79 -1.67 -2.98 14.06
N ARG A 80 -2.97 -3.18 13.83
CA ARG A 80 -3.40 -3.99 12.68
C ARG A 80 -3.21 -3.17 11.41
N VAL A 81 -2.55 -3.73 10.40
CA VAL A 81 -2.37 -3.07 9.10
C VAL A 81 -3.09 -3.87 8.03
N ASN A 82 -3.98 -3.24 7.27
CA ASN A 82 -4.72 -3.84 6.16
C ASN A 82 -4.39 -3.13 4.84
N LEU A 83 -4.44 -3.87 3.73
CA LEU A 83 -4.19 -3.34 2.38
C LEU A 83 -5.43 -3.48 1.50
N LYS A 84 -5.94 -2.34 1.05
CA LYS A 84 -7.00 -2.21 0.03
C LYS A 84 -6.37 -1.75 -1.28
N VAL A 85 -6.79 -2.37 -2.38
CA VAL A 85 -6.43 -1.97 -3.74
C VAL A 85 -7.69 -1.45 -4.40
N ILE A 86 -7.63 -0.28 -5.01
CA ILE A 86 -8.75 0.35 -5.72
C ILE A 86 -8.49 0.25 -7.21
N GLU A 87 -9.49 -0.19 -7.97
CA GLU A 87 -9.43 -0.18 -9.43
C GLU A 87 -9.43 1.28 -9.93
N PRO A 88 -8.57 1.63 -10.89
CA PRO A 88 -8.63 2.94 -11.52
C PRO A 88 -10.02 3.13 -12.16
N ASN A 89 -10.69 4.24 -11.82
CA ASN A 89 -12.02 4.66 -12.32
C ASN A 89 -13.27 3.99 -11.68
N SER A 90 -13.22 3.56 -10.42
CA SER A 90 -14.43 3.18 -9.64
C SER A 90 -15.24 4.39 -9.14
#